data_AF-A0AAV2SWP2-F1
#
_entry.id   AF-A0AAV2SWP2-F1
#
_cell.length_a   1.000
_cell.length_b   1.000
_cell.length_c   1.000
_cell.angle_alpha   90.00
_cell.angle_beta   90.00
_cell.angle_gamma   90.00
#
_symmetry.space_group_name_H-M   'P 1'
#
loop_
_entity.id
_entity.type
_entity.pdbx_description
1 polymer ?
#
loop_
_entity_poly.entity_id
_entity_poly.type
_entity_poly.pdbx_seq_one_letter_code
_entity_poly.pdbx_strand_id
1 'polypeptide(L)'
;EYQNHTRQNQMRAPSQRTETQYNVREQNRGRICKYFLRGECNYGDTCRYKHKIEECVYFKEGRCSFGKDCINIHRTNRQADQNRPIQKEEKSDNQNVGFILKQMADQMADQQQQFMKKMEDQIQRLR
;
A
#
# COMPACT_ATOMS: atom_id res chain seq x y z
N GLU A 1 -26.31 60.58 -52.67
CA GLU A 1 -25.31 60.35 -51.61
C GLU A 1 -25.80 59.23 -50.71
N TYR A 2 -25.16 58.07 -50.72
CA TYR A 2 -25.42 56.98 -49.77
C TYR A 2 -24.08 56.28 -49.52
N GLN A 3 -23.54 56.44 -48.31
CA GLN A 3 -22.21 55.96 -47.93
C GLN A 3 -22.29 54.48 -47.51
N ASN A 4 -21.62 53.60 -48.25
CA ASN A 4 -21.44 52.20 -47.88
C ASN A 4 -20.24 52.07 -46.93
N HIS A 5 -20.50 51.83 -45.64
CA HIS A 5 -19.45 51.45 -44.68
C HIS A 5 -19.15 49.94 -44.78
N THR A 6 -17.98 49.60 -45.32
CA THR A 6 -17.43 48.24 -45.30
C THR A 6 -16.77 47.98 -43.93
N ARG A 7 -17.31 47.07 -43.13
CA ARG A 7 -16.66 46.60 -41.89
C ARG A 7 -15.49 45.68 -42.25
N GLN A 8 -14.27 46.12 -41.95
CA GLN A 8 -13.06 45.32 -42.07
C GLN A 8 -13.09 44.15 -41.07
N ASN A 9 -13.06 42.92 -41.60
CA ASN A 9 -13.00 41.70 -40.81
C ASN A 9 -11.53 41.45 -40.41
N GLN A 10 -11.16 41.85 -39.19
CA GLN A 10 -9.80 41.65 -38.66
C GLN A 10 -9.57 40.17 -38.35
N MET A 11 -8.85 39.47 -39.21
CA MET A 11 -8.32 38.14 -38.94
C MET A 11 -7.33 38.23 -37.78
N ARG A 12 -7.64 37.57 -36.65
CA ARG A 12 -6.73 37.47 -35.50
C ARG A 12 -5.58 36.51 -35.85
N ALA A 13 -4.35 36.94 -35.60
CA ALA A 13 -3.14 36.16 -35.81
C ALA A 13 -3.18 34.82 -35.06
N PRO A 14 -2.61 33.72 -35.61
CA PRO A 14 -2.50 32.46 -34.89
C PRO A 14 -1.57 32.65 -33.70
N SER A 15 -2.10 32.44 -32.49
CA SER A 15 -1.34 32.43 -31.26
C SER A 15 -0.18 31.46 -31.39
N GLN A 16 1.04 31.99 -31.24
CA GLN A 16 2.28 31.23 -31.22
C GLN A 16 2.15 30.12 -30.17
N ARG A 17 2.00 28.87 -30.62
CA ARG A 17 2.08 27.70 -29.75
C ARG A 17 3.52 27.62 -29.27
N THR A 18 3.72 28.05 -28.03
CA THR A 18 5.02 28.03 -27.35
C THR A 18 5.59 26.62 -27.32
N GLU A 19 6.90 26.52 -27.57
CA GLU A 19 7.71 25.30 -27.68
C GLU A 19 7.72 24.42 -26.40
N THR A 20 7.01 24.83 -25.34
CA THR A 20 6.84 24.09 -24.09
C THR A 20 5.94 22.86 -24.19
N GLN A 21 5.22 22.67 -25.30
CA GLN A 21 4.28 21.54 -25.46
C GLN A 21 4.94 20.22 -25.88
N TYR A 22 6.17 20.24 -26.40
CA TYR A 22 6.80 19.06 -27.01
C TYR A 22 7.32 18.02 -26.01
N ASN A 23 7.63 18.40 -24.76
CA ASN A 23 8.21 17.47 -23.77
C ASN A 23 7.19 16.79 -22.84
N VAL A 24 5.92 17.20 -22.84
CA VAL A 24 4.89 16.64 -21.94
C VAL A 24 4.44 15.24 -22.39
N ARG A 25 4.60 14.92 -23.68
CA ARG A 25 4.18 13.64 -24.28
C ARG A 25 5.04 12.45 -23.86
N GLU A 26 6.34 12.65 -23.77
CA GLU A 26 7.29 11.62 -23.36
C GLU A 26 7.37 11.44 -21.85
N GLN A 27 7.29 12.53 -21.08
CA GLN A 27 7.38 12.51 -19.61
C GLN A 27 6.27 11.67 -18.94
N ASN A 28 5.09 11.57 -19.56
CA ASN A 28 3.97 10.83 -18.99
C ASN A 28 4.03 9.31 -19.22
N ARG A 29 4.83 8.84 -20.19
CA ARG A 29 5.00 7.40 -20.45
C ARG A 29 5.69 6.65 -19.30
N GLY A 30 6.35 7.37 -18.40
CA GLY A 30 6.97 6.82 -17.19
C GLY A 30 6.06 6.74 -15.97
N ARG A 31 4.94 7.47 -15.96
CA ARG A 31 4.08 7.63 -14.78
C ARG A 31 2.96 6.60 -14.76
N ILE A 32 2.63 6.09 -13.58
CA ILE A 32 1.50 5.18 -13.37
C ILE A 32 0.18 5.94 -13.58
N CYS A 33 -0.78 5.30 -14.24
CA CYS A 33 -2.12 5.83 -14.42
C CYS A 33 -2.88 5.83 -13.08
N LYS A 34 -3.16 7.00 -12.52
CA LYS A 34 -3.92 7.13 -11.27
C LYS A 34 -5.36 6.57 -11.35
N TYR A 35 -5.98 6.59 -12.52
CA TYR A 35 -7.33 6.04 -12.73
C TYR A 35 -7.29 4.51 -12.81
N PHE A 36 -6.22 3.95 -13.39
CA PHE A 36 -6.02 2.51 -13.41
C PHE A 36 -5.83 1.96 -12.00
N LEU A 37 -5.09 2.67 -11.14
CA LEU A 37 -4.94 2.30 -9.73
C LEU A 37 -6.28 2.22 -8.97
N ARG A 38 -7.31 2.93 -9.45
CA ARG A 38 -8.67 2.91 -8.88
C ARG A 38 -9.62 1.96 -9.62
N GLY A 39 -9.19 1.36 -10.72
CA GLY A 39 -10.06 0.56 -11.60
C GLY A 39 -11.00 1.39 -12.49
N GLU A 40 -10.77 2.70 -12.63
CA GLU A 40 -11.66 3.64 -13.34
C GLU A 40 -11.10 4.05 -14.72
N CYS A 41 -10.02 3.42 -15.19
CA CYS A 41 -9.41 3.82 -16.46
C CYS A 41 -10.17 3.24 -17.66
N ASN A 42 -10.83 4.13 -18.42
CA ASN A 42 -11.58 3.76 -19.63
C ASN A 42 -10.69 3.58 -20.88
N TYR A 43 -9.40 3.92 -20.81
CA TYR A 43 -8.50 3.89 -21.97
C TYR A 43 -7.85 2.52 -22.21
N GLY A 44 -7.93 1.59 -21.25
CA GLY A 44 -7.30 0.26 -21.37
C GLY A 44 -5.84 0.35 -21.82
N ASP A 45 -5.44 -0.49 -22.75
CA ASP A 45 -4.06 -0.55 -23.27
C ASP A 45 -3.65 0.68 -24.10
N THR A 46 -4.61 1.50 -24.53
CA THR A 46 -4.33 2.76 -25.23
C THR A 46 -4.02 3.92 -24.27
N CYS A 47 -4.03 3.67 -22.96
CA CYS A 47 -3.71 4.69 -21.98
C CYS A 47 -2.28 5.20 -22.17
N ARG A 48 -2.11 6.53 -22.17
CA ARG A 48 -0.79 7.18 -22.27
C ARG A 48 0.08 7.01 -21.01
N TYR A 49 -0.50 6.53 -19.91
CA TYR A 49 0.15 6.26 -18.64
C TYR A 49 0.27 4.75 -18.41
N LYS A 50 1.22 4.33 -17.57
CA LYS A 50 1.46 2.90 -17.31
C LYS A 50 0.33 2.27 -16.48
N HIS A 51 -0.13 1.11 -16.92
CA HIS A 51 -1.07 0.23 -16.20
C HIS A 51 -0.37 -0.93 -15.48
N LYS A 52 0.95 -0.91 -15.39
CA LYS A 52 1.71 -1.96 -14.71
C LYS A 52 2.68 -1.33 -13.71
N ILE A 53 2.62 -1.83 -12.49
CA ILE A 53 3.59 -1.55 -11.45
C ILE A 53 4.63 -2.67 -11.50
N GLU A 54 5.90 -2.30 -11.66
CA GLU A 54 7.01 -3.25 -11.70
C GLU A 54 7.59 -3.48 -10.30
N GLU A 55 8.44 -4.50 -10.17
CA GLU A 55 9.23 -4.68 -8.95
C GLU A 55 10.22 -3.52 -8.77
N CYS A 56 10.37 -3.09 -7.51
CA CYS A 56 11.31 -2.04 -7.17
C CYS A 56 12.75 -2.56 -7.23
N VAL A 57 13.51 -2.10 -8.24
CA VAL A 57 14.93 -2.44 -8.42
C VAL A 57 15.75 -2.03 -7.18
N TYR A 58 15.51 -0.85 -6.64
CA TYR A 58 16.22 -0.38 -5.44
C TYR A 58 15.91 -1.22 -4.22
N PHE A 59 14.70 -1.77 -4.12
CA PHE A 59 14.35 -2.65 -3.00
C PHE A 59 15.03 -4.00 -3.14
N LYS A 60 15.04 -4.54 -4.36
CA LYS A 60 15.78 -5.77 -4.70
C LYS A 60 17.28 -5.64 -4.37
N GLU A 61 17.84 -4.45 -4.52
CA GLU A 61 19.24 -4.14 -4.19
C GLU A 61 19.45 -3.70 -2.72
N GLY A 62 18.39 -3.58 -1.92
CA GLY A 62 18.46 -3.18 -0.51
C GLY A 62 18.69 -1.68 -0.26
N ARG A 63 18.52 -0.84 -1.28
CA ARG A 63 18.83 0.61 -1.26
C ARG A 63 17.60 1.50 -1.46
N CYS A 64 16.39 0.94 -1.43
CA CYS A 64 15.16 1.72 -1.56
C CYS A 64 14.91 2.56 -0.31
N SER A 65 14.89 3.88 -0.46
CA SER A 65 14.59 4.84 0.62
C SER A 65 13.10 5.03 0.88
N PHE A 66 12.22 4.55 -0.01
CA PHE A 66 10.78 4.77 0.07
C PHE A 66 10.04 3.76 0.95
N GLY A 67 10.70 2.68 1.39
CA GLY A 67 10.10 1.70 2.30
C GLY A 67 8.74 1.16 1.81
N LYS A 68 7.74 1.15 2.70
CA LYS A 68 6.37 0.69 2.41
C LYS A 68 5.58 1.62 1.48
N ASP A 69 6.00 2.87 1.34
CA ASP A 69 5.34 3.89 0.52
C ASP A 69 5.93 3.95 -0.91
N CYS A 70 6.80 3.00 -1.26
CA CYS A 70 7.33 2.92 -2.61
C CYS A 70 6.22 2.67 -3.62
N ILE A 71 6.22 3.45 -4.70
CA ILE A 71 5.27 3.27 -5.82
C ILE A 71 5.43 1.92 -6.53
N ASN A 72 6.61 1.30 -6.43
CA ASN A 72 6.92 0.02 -7.07
C ASN A 72 6.74 -1.13 -6.08
N ILE A 73 6.47 -2.33 -6.59
CA ILE A 73 6.17 -3.49 -5.75
C ILE A 73 7.45 -3.95 -5.03
N HIS A 74 7.36 -4.06 -3.70
CA HIS A 74 8.38 -4.69 -2.86
C HIS A 74 7.94 -6.14 -2.58
N ARG A 75 8.52 -7.12 -3.29
CA ARG A 75 8.28 -8.54 -2.97
C ARG A 75 9.34 -8.99 -1.97
N THR A 76 8.96 -9.18 -0.71
CA THR A 76 9.83 -9.89 0.23
C THR A 76 9.65 -11.38 0.04
N ASN A 77 10.75 -12.09 -0.21
CA ASN A 77 10.75 -13.54 -0.03
C ASN A 77 10.53 -13.76 1.47
N ARG A 78 9.38 -14.31 1.85
CA ARG A 78 8.93 -14.54 3.24
C ARG A 78 9.96 -15.30 4.11
N GLN A 79 10.95 -15.93 3.50
CA GLN A 79 12.05 -16.65 4.15
C GLN A 79 13.24 -15.75 4.52
N ALA A 80 13.41 -14.59 3.89
CA ALA A 80 14.52 -13.66 4.15
C ALA A 80 14.19 -12.61 5.24
N ASP A 81 12.91 -12.29 5.45
CA ASP A 81 12.48 -11.36 6.50
C ASP A 81 12.65 -11.93 7.92
N GLN A 82 12.77 -13.24 8.09
CA GLN A 82 13.04 -13.86 9.39
C GLN A 82 14.47 -13.57 9.90
N ASN A 83 15.37 -13.10 9.04
CA ASN A 83 16.77 -12.82 9.38
C ASN A 83 17.18 -11.35 9.16
N ARG A 84 16.25 -10.42 8.90
CA ARG A 84 16.55 -8.99 8.92
C ARG A 84 16.63 -8.52 10.37
N PRO A 85 17.69 -7.80 10.80
CA PRO A 85 17.71 -7.20 12.13
C PRO A 85 16.51 -6.26 12.24
N ILE A 86 15.60 -6.61 13.14
CA ILE A 86 14.35 -5.93 13.43
C ILE A 86 14.67 -4.48 13.81
N GLN A 87 14.56 -3.54 12.87
CA GLN A 87 14.27 -2.17 13.24
C GLN A 87 12.79 -2.19 13.65
N LYS A 88 12.60 -2.08 14.96
CA LYS A 88 11.33 -2.22 15.68
C LYS A 88 10.25 -1.27 15.15
N GLU A 89 9.51 -1.67 14.13
CA GLU A 89 8.24 -1.04 13.75
C GLU A 89 7.19 -2.09 13.42
N GLU A 90 6.80 -2.87 14.43
CA GLU A 90 5.52 -3.59 14.43
C GLU A 90 4.81 -3.37 15.76
N LYS A 91 4.16 -2.21 15.89
CA LYS A 91 2.96 -2.10 16.72
C LYS A 91 1.77 -2.40 15.82
N SER A 92 1.61 -3.68 15.47
CA SER A 92 0.33 -4.18 15.00
C SER A 92 -0.44 -4.56 16.26
N ASP A 93 -1.47 -3.77 16.56
CA ASP A 93 -2.29 -3.82 17.76
C ASP A 93 -3.06 -5.14 17.88
N ASN A 94 -2.39 -6.20 18.33
CA ASN A 94 -3.07 -7.43 18.74
C ASN A 94 -2.69 -7.88 20.15
N GLN A 95 -2.55 -6.89 21.04
CA GLN A 95 -2.44 -7.11 22.49
C GLN A 95 -3.62 -7.94 23.04
N ASN A 96 -4.77 -7.92 22.35
CA ASN A 96 -5.98 -8.63 22.75
C ASN A 96 -5.84 -10.16 22.62
N VAL A 97 -5.21 -10.67 21.55
CA VAL A 97 -5.04 -12.12 21.33
C VAL A 97 -4.04 -12.73 22.33
N GLY A 98 -2.95 -12.01 22.65
CA GLY A 98 -2.00 -12.46 23.65
C GLY A 98 -2.60 -12.56 25.06
N PHE A 99 -3.48 -11.62 25.42
CA PHE A 99 -4.21 -11.63 26.68
C PHE A 99 -5.21 -12.79 26.76
N ILE A 100 -5.99 -13.04 25.70
CA ILE A 100 -6.98 -14.13 25.64
C ILE A 100 -6.31 -15.51 25.76
N LEU A 101 -5.22 -15.75 25.03
CA LEU A 101 -4.51 -17.04 25.08
C LEU A 101 -3.91 -17.31 26.45
N LYS A 102 -3.36 -16.27 27.11
CA LYS A 102 -2.83 -16.40 28.46
C LYS A 102 -3.93 -16.63 29.49
N GLN A 103 -5.07 -15.93 29.38
CA GLN A 103 -6.21 -16.12 30.27
C GLN A 103 -6.78 -17.55 30.15
N MET A 104 -6.88 -18.10 28.94
CA MET A 104 -7.33 -19.49 28.74
C MET A 104 -6.37 -20.50 29.36
N ALA A 105 -5.05 -20.30 29.22
CA ALA A 105 -4.05 -21.17 29.83
C ALA A 105 -4.09 -21.12 31.37
N ASP A 106 -4.19 -19.93 31.95
CA ASP A 106 -4.27 -19.72 33.39
C ASP A 106 -5.56 -20.36 33.97
N GLN A 107 -6.69 -20.28 33.25
CA GLN A 107 -7.95 -20.93 33.64
C GLN A 107 -7.85 -22.47 33.61
N MET A 108 -7.23 -23.04 32.57
CA MET A 108 -7.06 -24.49 32.48
C MET A 108 -6.15 -25.03 33.60
N ALA A 109 -5.08 -24.29 33.93
CA ALA A 109 -4.17 -24.67 35.01
C ALA A 109 -4.87 -24.66 36.38
N ASP A 110 -5.66 -23.61 36.67
CA ASP A 110 -6.41 -23.53 37.92
C ASP A 110 -7.45 -24.65 38.04
N GLN A 111 -8.14 -24.97 36.96
CA GLN A 111 -9.13 -26.06 36.95
C GLN A 111 -8.48 -27.44 37.20
N GLN A 112 -7.30 -27.68 36.62
CA GLN A 112 -6.53 -28.90 36.85
C GLN A 112 -6.01 -28.98 38.30
N GLN A 113 -5.51 -27.88 38.86
CA GLN A 113 -5.04 -27.82 40.24
C GLN A 113 -6.20 -28.05 41.23
N GLN A 114 -7.37 -27.46 41.00
CA GLN A 114 -8.55 -27.68 41.82
C GLN A 114 -9.03 -29.14 41.78
N PHE A 115 -8.95 -29.79 40.62
CA PHE A 115 -9.27 -31.21 40.49
C PHE A 115 -8.30 -32.08 41.30
N MET A 116 -7.00 -31.85 41.16
CA MET A 116 -5.97 -32.58 41.91
C MET A 116 -6.12 -32.39 43.42
N LYS A 117 -6.36 -31.16 43.88
CA LYS A 117 -6.56 -30.86 45.30
C LYS A 117 -7.80 -31.55 45.88
N LYS A 118 -8.92 -31.57 45.16
CA LYS A 118 -10.13 -32.28 45.59
C LYS A 118 -9.92 -33.78 45.70
N MET A 119 -9.14 -34.35 44.78
CA MET A 119 -8.76 -35.77 44.81
C MET A 119 -7.84 -36.08 46.00
N GLU A 120 -6.86 -35.22 46.29
CA GLU A 120 -5.99 -35.36 47.48
C GLU A 120 -6.78 -35.29 48.79
N ASP A 121 -7.71 -34.34 48.91
CA ASP A 121 -8.59 -34.20 50.07
C ASP A 121 -9.47 -35.45 50.27
N GLN A 122 -9.95 -36.08 49.18
CA GLN A 122 -10.68 -37.35 49.26
C GLN A 122 -9.79 -38.50 49.76
N ILE A 123 -8.55 -38.59 49.27
CA ILE A 123 -7.58 -39.61 49.70
C ILE A 123 -7.25 -39.43 51.19
N GLN A 124 -7.09 -38.19 51.66
CA GLN A 124 -6.80 -37.91 53.07
C GLN A 124 -7.96 -38.28 54.00
N ARG A 125 -9.22 -38.13 53.58
CA ARG A 125 -10.39 -38.51 54.38
C ARG A 125 -10.64 -40.02 54.45
N LEU A 126 -10.04 -40.78 53.55
CA LEU A 126 -10.11 -42.25 53.50
C LEU A 126 -8.94 -42.92 54.23
N ARG A 127 -7.98 -42.14 54.74
CA ARG A 127 -6.91 -42.60 55.65
C ARG A 127 -7.33 -42.37 57.10
#